data_AF-A0A7V3VVE8-F1
#
_entry.id   AF-A0A7V3VVE8-F1
#
_cell.length_a   1.000
_cell.length_b   1.000
_cell.length_c   1.000
_cell.angle_alpha   90.00
_cell.angle_beta   90.00
_cell.angle_gamma   90.00
#
_symmetry.space_group_name_H-M   'P 1'
#
loop_
_entity.id
_entity.type
_entity.pdbx_description
1 polymer ?
#
loop_
_entity_poly.entity_id
_entity_poly.type
_entity_poly.pdbx_seq_one_letter_code
_entity_poly.pdbx_strand_id
1 'polypeptide(L)'
;MGLVKKNKELWFYEDLHTDVTYGFKVKKVLVPEINTGFQKLMILESERLGRVLVLDGIVQLTEEDEGIYHEWIAHWPLFSLLKPAKNVLIIGGGDGGVAREILRHKYIKSVTMVEIDKMVVDKCREFIPSVSEGIWNDKRFHLIIGDGAEVIKSMKGKCDVIIIDSTDPIGPAKSLFNTDFYQSVYDALVDGGIAIHQTGSLILQPSECPASWRQIERAFDDVRVVQFSNISYMGGPFSLTAGSKGRKVFPRASQNAKKAFKQYGIDCRWYSPYISAEIYPEFQKRLEQDRYGEEVVIDIELKSNKVPPVEKIAKWSKQTCDAINMKAFGEPIFCSKEFGEGDTLVQYIETSAINYRQYGSIGCANCFTCASLPVEKAISYSLNYYVATTGFCIHIPRGSFSDIREIRKNSYIYKATLSGDRKKLQPAEEMLKPKLLECSRVFSPEFKLPIEEGFSKAFELIIDLYDCEYSRISSGEVVANWAYRDFCKASGLTPVGKADAPDFGHAKKKTSGPSVTQILKEGSNISHYSVNWLMIVINIVSTKAFSVKKVLASTMKYFKGERAVCWLIPRACPGKSIKQIAEKSLMFEVTKEDLK
;
A
#
# COMPACT_ATOMS: atom_id res chain seq x y z
N MET A 1 28.37 11.44 -10.50
CA MET A 1 27.18 11.76 -9.70
C MET A 1 27.07 13.27 -9.55
N GLY A 2 26.00 13.90 -10.06
CA GLY A 2 25.50 15.23 -9.66
C GLY A 2 26.41 16.47 -9.79
N LEU A 3 27.72 16.34 -10.01
CA LEU A 3 28.67 17.43 -10.02
C LEU A 3 28.60 18.22 -11.34
N VAL A 4 28.32 19.51 -11.25
CA VAL A 4 28.16 20.42 -12.38
C VAL A 4 28.98 21.69 -12.16
N LYS A 5 29.73 22.11 -13.17
CA LYS A 5 30.46 23.38 -13.14
C LYS A 5 29.59 24.51 -13.69
N LYS A 6 29.29 25.53 -12.88
CA LYS A 6 28.53 26.74 -13.27
C LYS A 6 29.34 27.98 -12.94
N ASN A 7 29.59 28.84 -13.92
CA ASN A 7 30.32 30.11 -13.75
C ASN A 7 31.64 30.00 -12.95
N LYS A 8 32.42 28.95 -13.25
CA LYS A 8 33.67 28.56 -12.56
C LYS A 8 33.52 27.96 -11.16
N GLU A 9 32.32 27.94 -10.59
CA GLU A 9 32.00 27.28 -9.32
C GLU A 9 31.61 25.82 -9.56
N LEU A 10 31.91 24.94 -8.60
CA LEU A 10 31.46 23.56 -8.59
C LEU A 10 30.20 23.43 -7.75
N TRP A 11 29.18 22.77 -8.29
CA TRP A 11 27.91 22.52 -7.64
C TRP A 11 27.61 21.03 -7.64
N PHE A 12 26.87 20.56 -6.64
CA PHE A 12 26.26 19.25 -6.64
C PHE A 12 24.74 19.40 -6.76
N TYR A 13 24.12 18.56 -7.57
CA TYR A 13 22.67 18.40 -7.70
C TYR A 13 22.29 16.95 -7.43
N GLU A 14 21.32 16.75 -6.54
CA GLU A 14 20.80 15.45 -6.15
C GLU A 14 19.84 14.89 -7.22
N ASP A 15 19.87 13.56 -7.40
CA ASP A 15 19.12 12.84 -8.45
C ASP A 15 18.02 11.91 -7.86
N LEU A 16 17.48 12.24 -6.68
CA LEU A 16 16.45 11.42 -6.03
C LEU A 16 15.06 11.55 -6.70
N HIS A 17 14.70 12.76 -7.13
CA HIS A 17 13.40 13.05 -7.75
C HIS A 17 13.57 13.47 -9.21
N THR A 18 12.69 12.99 -10.08
CA THR A 18 12.79 13.22 -11.52
C THR A 18 12.31 14.62 -11.96
N ASP A 19 11.55 15.30 -11.10
CA ASP A 19 10.83 16.54 -11.41
C ASP A 19 11.23 17.73 -10.51
N VAL A 20 11.99 17.49 -9.43
CA VAL A 20 12.51 18.51 -8.51
C VAL A 20 13.92 18.11 -8.06
N THR A 21 14.84 19.05 -7.86
CA THR A 21 16.22 18.73 -7.40
C THR A 21 16.73 19.73 -6.36
N TYR A 22 17.48 19.21 -5.39
CA TYR A 22 18.23 19.96 -4.39
C TYR A 22 19.70 20.10 -4.83
N GLY A 23 20.30 21.27 -4.62
CA GLY A 23 21.72 21.45 -4.93
C GLY A 23 22.43 22.50 -4.10
N PHE A 24 23.74 22.31 -3.94
CA PHE A 24 24.62 23.15 -3.12
C PHE A 24 25.99 23.36 -3.75
N LYS A 25 26.67 24.45 -3.35
CA LYS A 25 28.04 24.74 -3.77
C LYS A 25 29.03 23.79 -3.11
N VAL A 26 29.91 23.22 -3.91
CA VAL A 26 30.99 22.33 -3.49
C VAL A 26 32.29 23.12 -3.43
N LYS A 27 32.86 23.18 -2.23
CA LYS A 27 34.17 23.77 -1.97
C LYS A 27 35.29 22.82 -2.39
N LYS A 28 35.15 21.53 -2.07
CA LYS A 28 36.15 20.50 -2.40
C LYS A 28 35.53 19.12 -2.53
N VAL A 29 36.07 18.30 -3.44
CA VAL A 29 35.81 16.86 -3.47
C VAL A 29 36.85 16.18 -2.58
N LEU A 30 36.43 15.60 -1.46
CA LEU A 30 37.31 14.93 -0.50
C LEU A 30 37.59 13.48 -0.92
N VAL A 31 36.52 12.78 -1.30
CA VAL A 31 36.58 11.44 -1.90
C VAL A 31 35.84 11.51 -3.23
N PRO A 32 36.52 11.27 -4.38
CA PRO A 32 35.84 11.21 -5.66
C PRO A 32 34.86 10.03 -5.72
N GLU A 33 33.99 10.00 -6.73
CA GLU A 33 33.09 8.86 -6.96
C GLU A 33 33.88 7.56 -7.05
N ILE A 34 33.57 6.62 -6.15
CA ILE A 34 34.10 5.27 -6.14
C ILE A 34 32.95 4.27 -6.08
N ASN A 35 33.07 3.15 -6.79
CA ASN A 35 32.11 2.05 -6.69
C ASN A 35 32.60 1.08 -5.60
N THR A 36 31.77 0.82 -4.60
CA THR A 36 32.10 -0.05 -3.46
C THR A 36 31.80 -1.53 -3.73
N GLY A 37 31.13 -1.84 -4.84
CA GLY A 37 30.51 -3.13 -5.13
C GLY A 37 29.05 -3.20 -4.68
N PHE A 38 28.63 -2.32 -3.75
CA PHE A 38 27.24 -2.19 -3.30
C PHE A 38 26.57 -0.93 -3.86
N GLN A 39 27.32 0.17 -3.93
CA GLN A 39 26.83 1.50 -4.30
C GLN A 39 27.98 2.40 -4.75
N LYS A 40 27.64 3.60 -5.23
CA LYS A 40 28.62 4.65 -5.57
C LYS A 40 28.76 5.62 -4.41
N LEU A 41 29.95 5.72 -3.85
CA LEU A 41 30.27 6.59 -2.72
C LEU A 41 31.02 7.83 -3.17
N MET A 42 30.65 9.00 -2.61
CA MET A 42 31.40 10.25 -2.75
C MET A 42 31.30 11.06 -1.46
N ILE A 43 32.38 11.76 -1.10
CA ILE A 43 32.40 12.68 0.04
C ILE A 43 32.82 14.06 -0.44
N LEU A 44 31.98 15.05 -0.16
CA LEU A 44 32.15 16.43 -0.56
C LEU A 44 32.36 17.31 0.67
N GLU A 45 33.09 18.41 0.51
CA GLU A 45 33.08 19.56 1.41
C GLU A 45 32.24 20.64 0.72
N SER A 46 31.13 21.03 1.34
CA SER A 46 30.26 22.10 0.84
C SER A 46 30.65 23.46 1.44
N GLU A 47 30.19 24.54 0.82
CA GLU A 47 30.42 25.90 1.35
C GLU A 47 29.62 26.21 2.63
N ARG A 48 28.50 25.51 2.87
CA ARG A 48 27.54 25.84 3.93
C ARG A 48 27.23 24.71 4.91
N LEU A 49 27.18 23.46 4.44
CA LEU A 49 26.65 22.31 5.18
C LEU A 49 27.76 21.43 5.79
N GLY A 50 29.01 21.90 5.73
CA GLY A 50 30.18 21.09 6.09
C GLY A 50 30.40 19.95 5.10
N ARG A 51 30.87 18.82 5.63
CA ARG A 51 31.11 17.60 4.84
C ARG A 51 29.80 16.84 4.60
N VAL A 52 29.69 16.28 3.40
CA VAL A 52 28.48 15.65 2.89
C VAL A 52 28.81 14.26 2.38
N LEU A 53 28.09 13.25 2.86
CA LEU A 53 28.12 11.89 2.31
C LEU A 53 27.07 11.77 1.21
N VAL A 54 27.50 11.31 0.04
CA VAL A 54 26.63 11.04 -1.10
C VAL A 54 26.77 9.57 -1.49
N LEU A 55 25.65 8.85 -1.53
CA LEU A 55 25.56 7.47 -2.00
C LEU A 55 24.60 7.40 -3.19
N ASP A 56 25.04 6.83 -4.31
CA ASP A 56 24.28 6.71 -5.56
C ASP A 56 23.67 8.02 -6.08
N GLY A 57 24.32 9.15 -5.77
CA GLY A 57 23.85 10.49 -6.18
C GLY A 57 22.82 11.11 -5.24
N ILE A 58 22.54 10.47 -4.10
CA ILE A 58 21.60 10.91 -3.06
C ILE A 58 22.38 11.34 -1.82
N VAL A 59 22.03 12.50 -1.26
CA VAL A 59 22.62 12.99 -0.01
C VAL A 59 22.14 12.11 1.14
N GLN A 60 23.08 11.50 1.85
CA GLN A 60 22.77 10.67 3.02
C GLN A 60 22.80 11.46 4.31
N LEU A 61 23.78 12.37 4.45
CA LEU A 61 23.90 13.28 5.59
C LEU A 61 24.75 14.49 5.25
N THR A 62 24.61 15.54 6.06
CA THR A 62 25.53 16.68 6.13
C THR A 62 25.94 16.93 7.58
N GLU A 63 27.18 17.39 7.83
CA GLU A 63 27.62 17.71 9.20
C GLU A 63 26.77 18.79 9.89
N GLU A 64 26.15 19.69 9.12
CA GLU A 64 25.34 20.78 9.66
C GLU A 64 24.01 20.30 10.27
N ASP A 65 23.38 19.27 9.67
CA ASP A 65 22.01 18.89 10.00
C ASP A 65 21.78 17.40 10.30
N GLU A 66 22.80 16.55 10.23
CA GLU A 66 22.73 15.12 10.62
C GLU A 66 22.12 14.90 12.00
N GLY A 67 22.41 15.82 12.94
CA GLY A 67 21.92 15.74 14.31
C GLY A 67 20.40 15.77 14.39
N ILE A 68 19.70 16.34 13.40
CA ILE A 68 18.24 16.28 13.34
C ILE A 68 17.81 14.82 13.18
N TYR A 69 18.28 14.15 12.14
CA TYR A 69 17.88 12.77 11.86
C TYR A 69 18.33 11.81 12.97
N HIS A 70 19.60 11.86 13.35
CA HIS A 70 20.17 10.93 14.32
C HIS A 70 19.56 11.08 15.72
N GLU A 71 19.36 12.31 16.20
CA GLU A 71 18.70 12.52 17.51
C GLU A 71 17.25 11.99 17.47
N TRP A 72 16.51 12.21 16.38
CA TRP A 72 15.13 11.76 16.25
C TRP A 72 14.99 10.24 16.23
N ILE A 73 15.71 9.57 15.33
CA ILE A 73 15.58 8.12 15.15
C ILE A 73 16.15 7.34 16.35
N ALA A 74 17.16 7.88 17.05
CA ALA A 74 17.73 7.25 18.24
C ALA A 74 16.93 7.52 19.52
N HIS A 75 16.64 8.79 19.84
CA HIS A 75 16.09 9.15 21.14
C HIS A 75 14.61 8.81 21.28
N TRP A 76 13.81 9.01 20.23
CA TRP A 76 12.37 8.77 20.30
C TRP A 76 12.02 7.34 20.74
N PRO A 77 12.53 6.25 20.12
CA PRO A 77 12.19 4.89 20.56
C PRO A 77 12.71 4.61 21.98
N LEU A 78 13.94 5.06 22.31
CA LEU A 78 14.55 4.83 23.62
C LEU A 78 13.77 5.49 24.76
N PHE A 79 13.26 6.70 24.55
CA PHE A 79 12.47 7.41 25.54
C PHE A 79 11.00 6.96 25.58
N SER A 80 10.48 6.38 24.50
CA SER A 80 9.09 5.93 24.40
C SER A 80 8.80 4.62 25.15
N LEU A 81 9.82 3.79 25.37
CA LEU A 81 9.68 2.52 26.08
C LEU A 81 9.21 2.71 27.53
N LEU A 82 8.41 1.75 28.00
CA LEU A 82 8.00 1.70 29.42
C LEU A 82 9.18 1.35 30.34
N LYS A 83 10.07 0.48 29.87
CA LYS A 83 11.29 0.05 30.57
C LYS A 83 12.52 0.54 29.81
N PRO A 84 13.58 1.01 30.48
CA PRO A 84 14.78 1.48 29.80
C PRO A 84 15.46 0.36 29.03
N ALA A 85 15.74 0.59 27.74
CA ALA A 85 16.46 -0.34 26.87
C ALA A 85 17.85 -0.70 27.42
N LYS A 86 18.35 -1.88 27.08
CA LYS A 86 19.70 -2.35 27.38
C LYS A 86 20.47 -2.75 26.13
N ASN A 87 19.82 -3.36 25.16
CA ASN A 87 20.41 -3.85 23.93
C ASN A 87 19.74 -3.19 22.73
N VAL A 88 20.54 -2.53 21.89
CA VAL A 88 20.06 -1.86 20.68
C VAL A 88 20.77 -2.46 19.46
N LEU A 89 19.98 -2.75 18.42
CA LEU A 89 20.47 -3.17 17.11
C LEU A 89 20.25 -2.02 16.12
N ILE A 90 21.27 -1.70 15.34
CA ILE A 90 21.22 -0.80 14.19
C ILE A 90 21.50 -1.65 12.95
N ILE A 91 20.64 -1.57 11.94
CA ILE A 91 20.87 -2.12 10.62
C ILE A 91 21.11 -0.95 9.67
N GLY A 92 22.26 -0.92 9.01
CA GLY A 92 22.79 0.25 8.33
C GLY A 92 23.53 1.20 9.28
N GLY A 93 23.42 2.51 9.03
CA GLY A 93 24.02 3.55 9.86
C GLY A 93 25.56 3.59 9.80
N GLY A 94 26.16 3.24 8.65
CA GLY A 94 27.61 3.16 8.47
C GLY A 94 28.39 4.43 8.82
N ASP A 95 27.76 5.60 8.91
CA ASP A 95 28.36 6.85 9.38
C ASP A 95 28.59 6.91 10.90
N GLY A 96 27.82 6.14 11.68
CA GLY A 96 27.94 6.00 13.12
C GLY A 96 27.19 7.05 13.96
N GLY A 97 26.45 7.98 13.36
CA GLY A 97 25.74 9.05 14.07
C GLY A 97 24.59 8.55 14.93
N VAL A 98 23.80 7.58 14.45
CA VAL A 98 22.77 6.92 15.28
C VAL A 98 23.39 6.23 16.49
N ALA A 99 24.52 5.53 16.31
CA ALA A 99 25.23 4.86 17.39
C ALA A 99 25.77 5.86 18.43
N ARG A 100 26.29 7.01 17.98
CA ARG A 100 26.68 8.13 18.85
C ARG A 100 25.54 8.53 19.76
N GLU A 101 24.35 8.79 19.22
CA GLU A 101 23.21 9.23 20.01
C GLU A 101 22.73 8.17 21.01
N ILE A 102 22.69 6.90 20.62
CA ILE A 102 22.33 5.80 21.54
C ILE A 102 23.33 5.70 22.71
N LEU A 103 24.63 5.80 22.44
CA LEU A 103 25.67 5.63 23.46
C LEU A 103 25.73 6.75 24.50
N ARG A 104 25.07 7.89 24.24
CA ARG A 104 24.84 8.96 25.24
C ARG A 104 23.98 8.47 26.41
N HIS A 105 23.10 7.49 26.19
CA HIS A 105 22.33 6.83 27.24
C HIS A 105 23.22 5.88 28.03
N LYS A 106 23.73 6.33 29.19
CA LYS A 106 24.69 5.58 30.02
C LYS A 106 24.18 4.23 30.53
N TYR A 107 22.85 4.02 30.53
CA TYR A 107 22.23 2.78 30.97
C TYR A 107 22.17 1.68 29.89
N ILE A 108 22.54 2.00 28.64
CA ILE A 108 22.69 1.05 27.53
C ILE A 108 23.88 0.14 27.81
N LYS A 109 23.69 -1.17 27.60
CA LYS A 109 24.71 -2.20 27.79
C LYS A 109 25.42 -2.57 26.49
N SER A 110 24.68 -2.66 25.38
CA SER A 110 25.22 -3.03 24.08
C SER A 110 24.51 -2.30 22.95
N VAL A 111 25.30 -1.82 22.00
CA VAL A 111 24.86 -1.32 20.69
C VAL A 111 25.56 -2.17 19.64
N THR A 112 24.78 -2.90 18.84
CA THR A 112 25.30 -3.66 17.70
C THR A 112 24.88 -2.95 16.42
N MET A 113 25.83 -2.61 15.56
CA MET A 113 25.59 -2.01 14.26
C MET A 113 25.98 -3.00 13.17
N VAL A 114 25.08 -3.25 12.23
CA VAL A 114 25.28 -4.17 11.11
C VAL A 114 25.26 -3.37 9.83
N GLU A 115 26.42 -3.23 9.18
CA GLU A 115 26.57 -2.48 7.93
C GLU A 115 27.05 -3.42 6.82
N ILE A 116 26.40 -3.37 5.66
CA ILE A 116 26.75 -4.25 4.54
C ILE A 116 28.00 -3.74 3.81
N ASP A 117 28.16 -2.42 3.75
CA ASP A 117 29.22 -1.76 3.00
C ASP A 117 30.32 -1.22 3.91
N LYS A 118 31.38 -2.03 4.08
CA LYS A 118 32.55 -1.64 4.88
C LYS A 118 33.18 -0.32 4.42
N MET A 119 33.12 0.00 3.12
CA MET A 119 33.75 1.22 2.61
C MET A 119 33.03 2.48 3.09
N VAL A 120 31.72 2.43 3.31
CA VAL A 120 30.98 3.54 3.94
C VAL A 120 31.55 3.82 5.32
N VAL A 121 31.68 2.78 6.16
CA VAL A 121 32.24 2.92 7.52
C VAL A 121 33.65 3.50 7.50
N ASP A 122 34.53 2.91 6.68
CA ASP A 122 35.93 3.32 6.61
C ASP A 122 36.05 4.79 6.16
N LYS A 123 35.26 5.20 5.15
CA LYS A 123 35.32 6.56 4.60
C LYS A 123 34.64 7.58 5.50
N CYS A 124 33.54 7.26 6.18
CA CYS A 124 32.97 8.15 7.18
C CYS A 124 33.91 8.32 8.38
N ARG A 125 34.55 7.25 8.85
CA ARG A 125 35.54 7.33 9.93
C ARG A 125 36.74 8.20 9.57
N GLU A 126 37.21 8.11 8.33
CA GLU A 126 38.36 8.88 7.84
C GLU A 126 38.00 10.35 7.56
N PHE A 127 36.88 10.59 6.86
CA PHE A 127 36.56 11.90 6.29
C PHE A 127 35.40 12.61 6.98
N ILE A 128 34.60 11.98 7.84
CA ILE A 128 33.51 12.66 8.58
C ILE A 128 33.52 12.23 10.07
N PRO A 129 34.67 12.36 10.77
CA PRO A 129 34.81 11.82 12.13
C PRO A 129 33.92 12.51 13.17
N SER A 130 33.48 13.74 12.89
CA SER A 130 32.54 14.54 13.70
C SER A 130 31.19 13.85 13.91
N VAL A 131 30.73 13.03 12.95
CA VAL A 131 29.45 12.32 13.06
C VAL A 131 29.56 11.17 14.06
N SER A 132 30.62 10.38 13.97
CA SER A 132 30.81 9.22 14.85
C SER A 132 31.36 9.55 16.24
N GLU A 133 31.96 10.72 16.44
CA GLU A 133 32.57 11.18 17.71
C GLU A 133 33.40 10.13 18.48
N GLY A 134 34.09 9.23 17.78
CA GLY A 134 34.94 8.22 18.40
C GLY A 134 34.22 7.00 19.01
N ILE A 135 32.92 6.79 18.70
CA ILE A 135 32.15 5.61 19.15
C ILE A 135 32.81 4.27 18.82
N TRP A 136 33.66 4.23 17.79
CA TRP A 136 34.44 3.07 17.40
C TRP A 136 35.30 2.46 18.52
N ASN A 137 35.59 3.23 19.58
CA ASN A 137 36.37 2.79 20.75
C ASN A 137 35.51 2.55 22.01
N ASP A 138 34.19 2.76 21.95
CA ASP A 138 33.31 2.50 23.09
C ASP A 138 33.13 0.98 23.27
N LYS A 139 33.41 0.47 24.47
CA LYS A 139 33.31 -0.98 24.76
C LYS A 139 31.90 -1.55 24.64
N ARG A 140 30.88 -0.70 24.60
CA ARG A 140 29.48 -1.10 24.40
C ARG A 140 29.12 -1.22 22.92
N PHE A 141 29.95 -0.69 22.02
CA PHE A 141 29.71 -0.67 20.58
C PHE A 141 30.33 -1.90 19.90
N HIS A 142 29.55 -2.54 19.04
CA HIS A 142 29.96 -3.71 18.26
C HIS A 142 29.58 -3.49 16.80
N LEU A 143 30.56 -3.53 15.91
CA LEU A 143 30.35 -3.45 14.46
C LEU A 143 30.40 -4.84 13.83
N ILE A 144 29.39 -5.17 13.05
CA ILE A 144 29.33 -6.36 12.21
C ILE A 144 29.27 -5.88 10.75
N ILE A 145 30.23 -6.31 9.94
CA ILE A 145 30.14 -6.11 8.49
C ILE A 145 29.40 -7.31 7.89
N GLY A 146 28.21 -7.08 7.34
CA GLY A 146 27.38 -8.14 6.76
C GLY A 146 25.95 -7.71 6.45
N ASP A 147 25.16 -8.63 5.90
CA ASP A 147 23.76 -8.39 5.57
C ASP A 147 22.89 -8.38 6.84
N GLY A 148 22.24 -7.25 7.11
CA GLY A 148 21.32 -7.08 8.23
C GLY A 148 20.15 -8.07 8.22
N ALA A 149 19.65 -8.45 7.04
CA ALA A 149 18.56 -9.41 6.90
C ALA A 149 18.97 -10.83 7.33
N GLU A 150 20.25 -11.19 7.20
CA GLU A 150 20.76 -12.47 7.67
C GLU A 150 21.13 -12.45 9.14
N VAL A 151 21.81 -11.38 9.60
CA VAL A 151 22.26 -11.26 10.99
C VAL A 151 21.09 -11.26 11.97
N ILE A 152 20.00 -10.56 11.63
CA ILE A 152 18.84 -10.42 12.52
C ILE A 152 18.13 -11.74 12.83
N LYS A 153 18.21 -12.74 11.94
CA LYS A 153 17.63 -14.09 12.15
C LYS A 153 18.21 -14.78 13.39
N SER A 154 19.44 -14.41 13.79
CA SER A 154 20.12 -14.93 14.98
C SER A 154 19.85 -14.13 16.28
N MET A 155 19.04 -13.07 16.19
CA MET A 155 18.83 -12.09 17.27
C MET A 155 17.50 -12.24 18.02
N LYS A 156 16.82 -13.39 17.86
CA LYS A 156 15.50 -13.67 18.47
C LYS A 156 15.44 -13.32 19.96
N GLY A 157 14.54 -12.40 20.33
CA GLY A 157 14.30 -11.95 21.71
C GLY A 157 15.48 -11.25 22.39
N LYS A 158 16.41 -10.65 21.64
CA LYS A 158 17.63 -10.02 22.20
C LYS A 158 17.59 -8.49 22.23
N CYS A 159 16.72 -7.86 21.46
CA CYS A 159 16.74 -6.42 21.23
C CYS A 159 15.60 -5.70 21.94
N ASP A 160 15.91 -4.65 22.70
CA ASP A 160 14.90 -3.72 23.25
C ASP A 160 14.47 -2.70 22.19
N VAL A 161 15.44 -2.23 21.40
CA VAL A 161 15.21 -1.32 20.27
C VAL A 161 15.95 -1.83 19.04
N ILE A 162 15.29 -1.76 17.88
CA ILE A 162 15.90 -2.00 16.58
C ILE A 162 15.72 -0.74 15.72
N ILE A 163 16.80 -0.23 15.16
CA ILE A 163 16.79 0.90 14.24
C ILE A 163 17.22 0.39 12.87
N ILE A 164 16.39 0.59 11.86
CA ILE A 164 16.74 0.30 10.47
C ILE A 164 17.05 1.64 9.82
N ASP A 165 18.33 1.92 9.71
CA ASP A 165 18.92 3.13 9.13
C ASP A 165 19.50 2.80 7.76
N SER A 166 18.60 2.41 6.85
CA SER A 166 18.95 2.02 5.48
C SER A 166 18.69 3.17 4.51
N THR A 167 19.35 3.11 3.35
CA THR A 167 19.03 3.95 2.20
C THR A 167 17.64 3.61 1.64
N ASP A 168 17.13 4.46 0.73
CA ASP A 168 15.91 4.20 -0.05
C ASP A 168 15.92 2.78 -0.67
N PRO A 169 14.76 2.16 -0.97
CA PRO A 169 14.63 0.77 -1.44
C PRO A 169 15.16 0.55 -2.88
N ILE A 170 16.39 0.95 -3.13
CA ILE A 170 17.16 0.82 -4.37
C ILE A 170 18.45 0.08 -4.01
N GLY A 171 18.89 -0.83 -4.90
CA GLY A 171 20.12 -1.59 -4.68
C GLY A 171 20.07 -2.55 -3.47
N PRO A 172 21.09 -2.56 -2.58
CA PRO A 172 21.25 -3.55 -1.52
C PRO A 172 20.13 -3.50 -0.46
N ALA A 173 19.45 -2.37 -0.29
CA ALA A 173 18.39 -2.22 0.71
C ALA A 173 17.12 -3.04 0.39
N LYS A 174 16.95 -3.56 -0.83
CA LYS A 174 15.75 -4.32 -1.25
C LYS A 174 15.42 -5.53 -0.36
N SER A 175 16.43 -6.19 0.20
CA SER A 175 16.23 -7.34 1.10
C SER A 175 15.55 -6.95 2.41
N LEU A 176 15.59 -5.67 2.79
CA LEU A 176 15.05 -5.11 4.04
C LEU A 176 13.56 -4.72 3.94
N PHE A 177 12.93 -4.87 2.78
CA PHE A 177 11.55 -4.43 2.53
C PHE A 177 10.59 -5.58 2.16
N ASN A 178 10.79 -6.78 2.69
CA ASN A 178 9.86 -7.92 2.54
C ASN A 178 9.28 -8.38 3.89
N THR A 179 8.17 -9.14 3.84
CA THR A 179 7.45 -9.60 5.03
C THR A 179 8.34 -10.47 5.94
N ASP A 180 9.20 -11.31 5.38
CA ASP A 180 10.08 -12.21 6.15
C ASP A 180 11.12 -11.44 6.97
N PHE A 181 11.63 -10.34 6.42
CA PHE A 181 12.53 -9.44 7.13
C PHE A 181 11.83 -8.80 8.34
N TYR A 182 10.66 -8.19 8.15
CA TYR A 182 9.92 -7.57 9.26
C TYR A 182 9.46 -8.59 10.30
N GLN A 183 9.13 -9.82 9.91
CA GLN A 183 8.90 -10.91 10.86
C GLN A 183 10.16 -11.23 11.67
N SER A 184 11.34 -11.24 11.03
CA SER A 184 12.62 -11.44 11.72
C SER A 184 12.94 -10.28 12.68
N VAL A 185 12.57 -9.05 12.32
CA VAL A 185 12.65 -7.87 13.21
C VAL A 185 11.73 -8.05 14.43
N TYR A 186 10.48 -8.44 14.22
CA TYR A 186 9.54 -8.72 15.30
C TYR A 186 10.03 -9.86 16.23
N ASP A 187 10.56 -10.93 15.66
CA ASP A 187 11.12 -12.05 16.40
C ASP A 187 12.33 -11.62 17.24
N ALA A 188 13.17 -10.71 16.74
CA ALA A 188 14.34 -10.19 17.43
C ALA A 188 14.01 -9.28 18.62
N LEU A 189 12.83 -8.64 18.61
CA LEU A 189 12.37 -7.81 19.72
C LEU A 189 12.00 -8.64 20.95
N VAL A 190 12.31 -8.08 22.13
CA VAL A 190 11.70 -8.47 23.40
C VAL A 190 10.25 -7.95 23.49
N ASP A 191 9.47 -8.51 24.41
CA ASP A 191 8.12 -8.00 24.66
C ASP A 191 8.14 -6.54 25.14
N GLY A 192 7.36 -5.70 24.48
CA GLY A 192 7.33 -4.25 24.65
C GLY A 192 8.44 -3.50 23.89
N GLY A 193 9.30 -4.19 23.14
CA GLY A 193 10.36 -3.59 22.34
C GLY A 193 9.82 -2.83 21.12
N ILE A 194 10.64 -1.91 20.61
CA ILE A 194 10.27 -1.02 19.48
C ILE A 194 11.28 -1.19 18.34
N ALA A 195 10.78 -1.39 17.12
CA ALA A 195 11.54 -1.20 15.89
C ALA A 195 11.14 0.13 15.24
N ILE A 196 12.09 0.85 14.65
CA ILE A 196 11.82 2.10 13.92
C ILE A 196 12.69 2.20 12.67
N HIS A 197 12.16 2.83 11.62
CA HIS A 197 12.93 3.12 10.41
C HIS A 197 12.43 4.39 9.71
N GLN A 198 13.25 4.93 8.82
CA GLN A 198 12.90 6.07 7.97
C GLN A 198 11.91 5.64 6.87
N THR A 199 10.92 6.51 6.60
CA THR A 199 9.85 6.24 5.63
C THR A 199 9.58 7.39 4.65
N GLY A 200 10.64 8.12 4.31
CA GLY A 200 10.64 9.12 3.24
C GLY A 200 9.89 10.42 3.55
N SER A 201 9.91 11.29 2.54
CA SER A 201 9.21 12.57 2.49
C SER A 201 7.70 12.40 2.40
N LEU A 202 6.93 13.13 3.22
CA LEU A 202 5.47 13.12 3.14
C LEU A 202 4.89 13.85 1.92
N ILE A 203 5.69 14.63 1.19
CA ILE A 203 5.24 15.44 0.04
C ILE A 203 5.78 14.91 -1.28
N LEU A 204 7.10 14.68 -1.39
CA LEU A 204 7.74 14.21 -2.62
C LEU A 204 7.74 12.69 -2.74
N GLN A 205 7.56 11.97 -1.62
CA GLN A 205 7.43 10.52 -1.57
C GLN A 205 6.14 10.08 -0.84
N PRO A 206 4.95 10.63 -1.21
CA PRO A 206 3.73 10.52 -0.40
C PRO A 206 3.21 9.08 -0.24
N SER A 207 3.74 8.11 -1.00
CA SER A 207 3.41 6.70 -0.91
C SER A 207 4.29 5.88 0.04
N GLU A 208 5.51 6.32 0.35
CA GLU A 208 6.50 5.53 1.10
C GLU A 208 6.04 5.27 2.54
N CYS A 209 5.67 6.32 3.28
CA CYS A 209 5.14 6.18 4.64
C CYS A 209 3.87 5.31 4.72
N PRO A 210 2.82 5.54 3.90
CA PRO A 210 1.68 4.63 3.88
C PRO A 210 2.04 3.17 3.54
N ALA A 211 2.98 2.94 2.62
CA ALA A 211 3.39 1.59 2.24
C ALA A 211 4.13 0.89 3.39
N SER A 212 5.09 1.57 4.01
CA SER A 212 5.79 1.06 5.19
C SER A 212 4.84 0.81 6.36
N TRP A 213 3.93 1.74 6.67
CA TRP A 213 2.93 1.56 7.72
C TRP A 213 2.21 0.22 7.57
N ARG A 214 1.67 -0.03 6.36
CA ARG A 214 0.95 -1.27 6.05
C ARG A 214 1.83 -2.50 6.17
N GLN A 215 3.10 -2.39 5.83
CA GLN A 215 4.05 -3.50 5.95
C GLN A 215 4.35 -3.83 7.41
N ILE A 216 4.56 -2.81 8.24
CA ILE A 216 4.81 -2.98 9.67
C ILE A 216 3.55 -3.48 10.39
N GLU A 217 2.36 -2.99 10.04
CA GLU A 217 1.09 -3.44 10.64
C GLU A 217 0.83 -4.93 10.44
N ARG A 218 1.40 -5.56 9.41
CA ARG A 218 1.28 -7.02 9.18
C ARG A 218 2.10 -7.85 10.16
N ALA A 219 3.23 -7.31 10.64
CA ALA A 219 4.18 -8.05 11.46
C ALA A 219 4.16 -7.62 12.94
N PHE A 220 3.71 -6.41 13.26
CA PHE A 220 3.80 -5.81 14.59
C PHE A 220 2.42 -5.62 15.24
N ASP A 221 2.39 -5.59 16.58
CA ASP A 221 1.15 -5.54 17.37
C ASP A 221 0.58 -4.13 17.59
N ASP A 222 1.39 -3.10 17.33
CA ASP A 222 1.06 -1.69 17.45
C ASP A 222 2.03 -0.92 16.53
N VAL A 223 1.55 0.13 15.86
CA VAL A 223 2.33 0.90 14.87
C VAL A 223 2.16 2.39 15.14
N ARG A 224 3.19 3.19 14.85
CA ARG A 224 3.16 4.64 15.00
C ARG A 224 4.06 5.36 13.99
N VAL A 225 3.54 6.43 13.38
CA VAL A 225 4.36 7.37 12.60
C VAL A 225 4.76 8.54 13.49
N VAL A 226 6.01 8.96 13.36
CA VAL A 226 6.51 10.26 13.83
C VAL A 226 7.14 11.02 12.67
N GLN A 227 7.29 12.33 12.83
CA GLN A 227 7.82 13.19 11.78
C GLN A 227 8.97 14.03 12.29
N PHE A 228 9.85 14.38 11.38
CA PHE A 228 10.94 15.32 11.59
C PHE A 228 11.16 16.13 10.32
N SER A 229 11.87 17.25 10.41
CA SER A 229 12.18 18.08 9.25
C SER A 229 13.68 18.27 9.19
N ASN A 230 14.31 17.68 8.18
CA ASN A 230 15.74 17.84 7.92
C ASN A 230 15.94 18.77 6.71
N ILE A 231 16.99 19.58 6.71
CA ILE A 231 17.16 20.64 5.69
C ILE A 231 17.71 20.06 4.39
N SER A 232 18.69 19.16 4.51
CA SER A 232 19.34 18.49 3.39
C SER A 232 18.49 17.39 2.76
N TYR A 233 17.39 16.98 3.41
CA TYR A 233 16.43 16.03 2.84
C TYR A 233 15.28 16.78 2.17
N MET A 234 15.13 16.60 0.85
CA MET A 234 14.15 17.34 0.09
C MET A 234 12.72 16.79 0.26
N GLY A 235 11.74 17.68 0.38
CA GLY A 235 10.32 17.32 0.31
C GLY A 235 9.50 17.53 1.58
N GLY A 236 9.86 18.50 2.42
CA GLY A 236 9.07 18.85 3.60
C GLY A 236 9.25 17.85 4.74
N PRO A 237 8.25 17.64 5.62
CA PRO A 237 8.38 16.72 6.74
C PRO A 237 8.71 15.31 6.26
N PHE A 238 9.75 14.73 6.83
CA PHE A 238 10.08 13.33 6.72
C PHE A 238 9.39 12.54 7.81
N SER A 239 9.23 11.25 7.55
CA SER A 239 8.54 10.33 8.45
C SER A 239 9.47 9.23 8.93
N LEU A 240 9.25 8.79 10.17
CA LEU A 240 9.76 7.55 10.72
C LEU A 240 8.56 6.69 11.11
N THR A 241 8.57 5.42 10.74
CA THR A 241 7.51 4.48 11.12
C THR A 241 8.07 3.48 12.13
N ALA A 242 7.35 3.30 13.22
CA ALA A 242 7.72 2.43 14.32
C ALA A 242 6.69 1.33 14.52
N GLY A 243 7.17 0.11 14.77
CA GLY A 243 6.36 -1.04 15.16
C GLY A 243 6.79 -1.55 16.53
N SER A 244 5.87 -2.13 17.29
CA SER A 244 6.21 -2.75 18.58
C SER A 244 5.76 -4.21 18.70
N LYS A 245 6.48 -4.95 19.55
CA LYS A 245 6.06 -6.28 20.01
C LYS A 245 5.21 -6.11 21.27
N GLY A 246 3.94 -6.45 21.20
CA GLY A 246 2.96 -6.18 22.24
C GLY A 246 1.99 -5.04 21.88
N ARG A 247 0.72 -5.20 22.27
CA ARG A 247 -0.35 -4.25 21.94
C ARG A 247 -0.32 -3.04 22.87
N LYS A 248 -0.75 -1.87 22.36
CA LYS A 248 -0.93 -0.63 23.13
C LYS A 248 0.37 -0.14 23.81
N VAL A 249 1.49 -0.24 23.11
CA VAL A 249 2.79 0.32 23.53
C VAL A 249 2.79 1.84 23.30
N PHE A 250 2.29 2.29 22.14
CA PHE A 250 2.38 3.69 21.73
C PHE A 250 1.39 4.69 22.38
N PRO A 251 0.23 4.30 22.97
CA PRO A 251 -0.66 5.24 23.66
C PRO A 251 0.00 6.05 24.77
N ARG A 252 1.01 5.48 25.46
CA ARG A 252 1.76 6.18 26.52
C ARG A 252 3.15 6.65 26.08
N ALA A 253 3.55 6.42 24.84
CA ALA A 253 4.90 6.75 24.35
C ALA A 253 5.27 8.21 24.58
N SER A 254 4.37 9.16 24.31
CA SER A 254 4.64 10.60 24.55
C SER A 254 4.85 10.93 26.04
N GLN A 255 4.06 10.31 26.92
CA GLN A 255 4.19 10.51 28.37
C GLN A 255 5.49 9.89 28.89
N ASN A 256 5.80 8.66 28.44
CA ASN A 256 7.06 7.99 28.74
C ASN A 256 8.25 8.82 28.27
N ALA A 257 8.17 9.36 27.05
CA ALA A 257 9.27 10.12 26.48
C ALA A 257 9.57 11.40 27.26
N LYS A 258 8.54 12.16 27.66
CA LYS A 258 8.69 13.35 28.51
C LYS A 258 9.31 13.01 29.86
N LYS A 259 8.87 11.90 30.49
CA LYS A 259 9.41 11.44 31.78
C LYS A 259 10.88 11.00 31.65
N ALA A 260 11.18 10.17 30.66
CA ALA A 260 12.52 9.63 30.43
C ALA A 260 13.52 10.73 30.05
N PHE A 261 13.12 11.67 29.18
CA PHE A 261 13.94 12.82 28.81
C PHE A 261 14.33 13.66 30.03
N LYS A 262 13.36 13.96 30.92
CA LYS A 262 13.63 14.65 32.19
C LYS A 262 14.51 13.84 33.14
N GLN A 263 14.30 12.53 33.21
CA GLN A 263 15.05 11.64 34.11
C GLN A 263 16.52 11.50 33.70
N TYR A 264 16.79 11.38 32.40
CA TYR A 264 18.14 11.13 31.90
C TYR A 264 18.92 12.39 31.53
N GLY A 265 18.24 13.52 31.31
CA GLY A 265 18.87 14.83 31.13
C GLY A 265 19.86 14.88 29.97
N ILE A 266 19.55 14.21 28.86
CA ILE A 266 20.39 14.23 27.66
C ILE A 266 20.23 15.58 26.95
N ASP A 267 21.34 16.25 26.68
CA ASP A 267 21.38 17.57 26.04
C ASP A 267 21.19 17.47 24.51
N CYS A 268 19.94 17.49 24.06
CA CYS A 268 19.61 17.39 22.64
C CYS A 268 19.58 18.77 21.97
N ARG A 269 20.12 18.89 20.76
CA ARG A 269 20.07 20.13 19.97
C ARG A 269 18.79 20.22 19.14
N TRP A 270 18.27 19.08 18.69
CA TRP A 270 17.19 18.98 17.69
C TRP A 270 16.01 18.11 18.16
N TYR A 271 16.26 17.16 19.06
CA TYR A 271 15.22 16.35 19.66
C TYR A 271 14.64 16.99 20.92
N SER A 272 13.31 17.02 21.00
CA SER A 272 12.61 17.28 22.24
C SER A 272 11.27 16.54 22.18
N PRO A 273 10.87 15.83 23.26
CA PRO A 273 9.55 15.20 23.31
C PRO A 273 8.41 16.23 23.36
N TYR A 274 8.74 17.53 23.41
CA TYR A 274 7.79 18.65 23.39
C TYR A 274 7.67 19.33 22.02
N ILE A 275 8.62 19.13 21.08
CA ILE A 275 8.69 19.94 19.85
C ILE A 275 8.46 19.12 18.57
N SER A 276 8.54 17.79 18.56
CA SER A 276 8.37 17.07 17.28
C SER A 276 7.86 15.63 17.38
N ALA A 277 7.18 15.25 18.46
CA ALA A 277 6.58 13.91 18.61
C ALA A 277 5.05 13.93 18.75
N GLU A 278 4.38 14.96 18.23
CA GLU A 278 2.93 14.91 18.10
C GLU A 278 2.56 14.07 16.89
N ILE A 279 1.68 13.08 17.13
CA ILE A 279 1.02 12.32 16.07
C ILE A 279 0.42 13.35 15.14
N TYR A 280 0.58 13.22 13.82
CA TYR A 280 -0.20 14.00 12.88
C TYR A 280 -1.57 13.31 12.77
N PRO A 281 -2.57 13.64 13.62
CA PRO A 281 -3.65 12.69 13.92
C PRO A 281 -4.53 12.48 12.71
N GLU A 282 -4.68 13.51 11.86
CA GLU A 282 -5.42 13.40 10.60
C GLU A 282 -4.68 12.59 9.55
N PHE A 283 -3.34 12.64 9.50
CA PHE A 283 -2.58 11.74 8.63
C PHE A 283 -2.58 10.31 9.14
N GLN A 284 -2.43 10.12 10.44
CA GLN A 284 -2.53 8.82 11.08
C GLN A 284 -3.90 8.17 10.85
N LYS A 285 -4.99 8.91 11.09
CA LYS A 285 -6.35 8.49 10.73
C LYS A 285 -6.48 8.21 9.23
N ARG A 286 -5.90 9.07 8.38
CA ARG A 286 -5.91 8.85 6.92
C ARG A 286 -5.20 7.55 6.55
N LEU A 287 -4.06 7.22 7.17
CA LEU A 287 -3.34 5.97 6.94
C LEU A 287 -4.19 4.76 7.34
N GLU A 288 -4.83 4.83 8.51
CA GLU A 288 -5.74 3.79 9.01
C GLU A 288 -7.00 3.62 8.14
N GLN A 289 -7.37 4.67 7.39
CA GLN A 289 -8.51 4.70 6.47
C GLN A 289 -8.11 4.56 4.99
N ASP A 290 -6.81 4.56 4.65
CA ASP A 290 -6.33 4.60 3.27
C ASP A 290 -6.59 3.23 2.62
N ARG A 291 -7.56 3.24 1.72
CA ARG A 291 -7.95 2.11 0.89
C ARG A 291 -7.23 2.17 -0.44
N TYR A 292 -6.95 1.01 -1.02
CA TYR A 292 -6.37 0.90 -2.34
C TYR A 292 -7.18 1.62 -3.42
N GLY A 293 -8.50 1.48 -3.36
CA GLY A 293 -9.41 2.04 -4.35
C GLY A 293 -10.86 2.06 -3.89
N GLU A 294 -11.74 2.35 -4.84
CA GLU A 294 -13.17 2.42 -4.65
C GLU A 294 -13.89 1.82 -5.84
N GLU A 295 -14.98 1.10 -5.54
CA GLU A 295 -15.88 0.59 -6.55
C GLU A 295 -17.31 1.02 -6.27
N VAL A 296 -18.03 1.38 -7.33
CA VAL A 296 -19.49 1.43 -7.31
C VAL A 296 -20.05 0.41 -8.30
N VAL A 297 -20.89 -0.48 -7.78
CA VAL A 297 -21.72 -1.42 -8.55
C VAL A 297 -23.09 -0.78 -8.71
N ILE A 298 -23.62 -0.75 -9.93
CA ILE A 298 -24.88 -0.09 -10.28
C ILE A 298 -25.75 -1.04 -11.10
N ASP A 299 -26.94 -1.36 -10.59
CA ASP A 299 -27.99 -2.02 -11.34
C ASP A 299 -29.05 -0.97 -11.72
N ILE A 300 -29.09 -0.66 -13.01
CA ILE A 300 -29.87 0.42 -13.62
C ILE A 300 -31.18 -0.16 -14.15
N GLU A 301 -32.32 0.39 -13.73
CA GLU A 301 -33.62 0.02 -14.29
C GLU A 301 -33.79 0.65 -15.68
N LEU A 302 -33.76 -0.19 -16.72
CA LEU A 302 -33.93 0.20 -18.11
C LEU A 302 -35.40 0.15 -18.52
N LYS A 303 -35.80 1.05 -19.43
CA LYS A 303 -37.16 1.08 -20.00
C LYS A 303 -37.43 -0.04 -21.03
N SER A 304 -36.39 -0.76 -21.44
CA SER A 304 -36.46 -1.75 -22.51
C SER A 304 -35.56 -2.94 -22.22
N ASN A 305 -35.99 -4.13 -22.63
CA ASN A 305 -35.16 -5.34 -22.63
C ASN A 305 -34.22 -5.39 -23.84
N LYS A 306 -34.33 -4.45 -24.79
CA LYS A 306 -33.45 -4.41 -25.95
C LYS A 306 -32.07 -3.94 -25.52
N VAL A 307 -31.08 -4.76 -25.86
CA VAL A 307 -29.67 -4.47 -25.60
C VAL A 307 -29.22 -3.28 -26.47
N PRO A 308 -28.59 -2.23 -25.89
CA PRO A 308 -28.06 -1.10 -26.63
C PRO A 308 -26.99 -1.51 -27.65
N PRO A 309 -26.86 -0.78 -28.78
CA PRO A 309 -25.77 -1.00 -29.72
C PRO A 309 -24.40 -0.83 -29.06
N VAL A 310 -23.42 -1.59 -29.56
CA VAL A 310 -22.01 -1.59 -29.12
C VAL A 310 -21.44 -0.18 -29.05
N GLU A 311 -21.68 0.65 -30.07
CA GLU A 311 -21.17 2.01 -30.18
C GLU A 311 -21.73 2.92 -29.08
N LYS A 312 -22.98 2.68 -28.67
CA LYS A 312 -23.62 3.42 -27.59
C LYS A 312 -22.97 3.08 -26.24
N ILE A 313 -22.75 1.80 -25.95
CA ILE A 313 -22.11 1.39 -24.68
C ILE A 313 -20.63 1.82 -24.65
N ALA A 314 -19.92 1.71 -25.77
CA ALA A 314 -18.55 2.20 -25.91
C ALA A 314 -18.44 3.72 -25.70
N LYS A 315 -19.42 4.48 -26.20
CA LYS A 315 -19.49 5.92 -25.94
C LYS A 315 -19.79 6.20 -24.46
N TRP A 316 -20.70 5.46 -23.84
CA TRP A 316 -20.96 5.57 -22.41
C TRP A 316 -19.71 5.32 -21.58
N SER A 317 -18.94 4.26 -21.86
CA SER A 317 -17.78 3.91 -21.06
C SER A 317 -16.72 5.02 -21.12
N LYS A 318 -16.35 5.49 -22.31
CA LYS A 318 -15.38 6.58 -22.50
C LYS A 318 -15.84 7.88 -21.81
N GLN A 319 -17.08 8.30 -22.02
CA GLN A 319 -17.58 9.53 -21.40
C GLN A 319 -17.77 9.42 -19.88
N THR A 320 -18.06 8.22 -19.37
CA THR A 320 -18.09 7.98 -17.92
C THR A 320 -16.69 8.13 -17.32
N CYS A 321 -15.64 7.68 -18.02
CA CYS A 321 -14.24 7.91 -17.61
C CYS A 321 -13.96 9.40 -17.42
N ASP A 322 -14.32 10.22 -18.42
CA ASP A 322 -14.15 11.67 -18.35
C ASP A 322 -14.94 12.28 -17.18
N ALA A 323 -16.18 11.84 -16.98
CA ALA A 323 -17.04 12.34 -15.90
C ALA A 323 -16.49 12.04 -14.50
N ILE A 324 -15.77 10.93 -14.34
CA ILE A 324 -15.12 10.54 -13.08
C ILE A 324 -13.65 10.99 -13.01
N ASN A 325 -13.19 11.83 -13.94
CA ASN A 325 -11.82 12.33 -14.05
C ASN A 325 -10.74 11.24 -14.21
N MET A 326 -11.01 10.22 -15.03
CA MET A 326 -10.09 9.13 -15.35
C MET A 326 -9.83 9.05 -16.85
N LYS A 327 -8.63 8.64 -17.27
CA LYS A 327 -8.32 8.41 -18.70
C LYS A 327 -8.72 7.01 -19.14
N ALA A 328 -9.33 6.87 -20.31
CA ALA A 328 -9.55 5.55 -20.91
C ALA A 328 -8.26 5.02 -21.57
N PHE A 329 -8.03 3.71 -21.51
CA PHE A 329 -6.93 3.02 -22.19
C PHE A 329 -7.44 2.06 -23.25
N GLY A 330 -6.92 2.21 -24.47
CA GLY A 330 -7.30 1.37 -25.61
C GLY A 330 -8.78 1.48 -25.98
N GLU A 331 -9.20 0.62 -26.90
CA GLU A 331 -10.61 0.45 -27.25
C GLU A 331 -11.29 -0.52 -26.28
N PRO A 332 -12.61 -0.38 -26.04
CA PRO A 332 -13.33 -1.32 -25.19
C PRO A 332 -13.25 -2.75 -25.73
N ILE A 333 -13.20 -3.70 -24.80
CA ILE A 333 -13.24 -5.14 -25.07
C ILE A 333 -14.69 -5.61 -24.99
N PHE A 334 -15.09 -6.46 -25.94
CA PHE A 334 -16.44 -7.01 -26.05
C PHE A 334 -16.41 -8.54 -26.02
N CYS A 335 -17.41 -9.15 -25.40
CA CYS A 335 -17.60 -10.60 -25.39
C CYS A 335 -17.89 -11.18 -26.78
N SER A 336 -18.65 -10.46 -27.60
CA SER A 336 -19.09 -10.86 -28.93
C SER A 336 -19.14 -9.64 -29.87
N LYS A 337 -19.17 -9.87 -31.19
CA LYS A 337 -19.41 -8.81 -32.18
C LYS A 337 -20.88 -8.34 -32.22
N GLU A 338 -21.80 -9.18 -31.74
CA GLU A 338 -23.24 -8.92 -31.66
C GLU A 338 -23.63 -8.94 -30.17
N PHE A 339 -23.62 -7.78 -29.52
CA PHE A 339 -23.83 -7.67 -28.08
C PHE A 339 -25.24 -8.15 -27.67
N GLY A 340 -25.33 -9.29 -26.99
CA GLY A 340 -26.56 -9.93 -26.53
C GLY A 340 -26.82 -9.78 -25.03
N GLU A 341 -27.85 -10.48 -24.53
CA GLU A 341 -28.16 -10.50 -23.10
C GLU A 341 -27.05 -11.20 -22.31
N GLY A 342 -26.57 -10.55 -21.26
CA GLY A 342 -25.47 -11.03 -20.42
C GLY A 342 -24.06 -10.78 -20.97
N ASP A 343 -23.93 -10.29 -22.21
CA ASP A 343 -22.63 -9.95 -22.78
C ASP A 343 -21.96 -8.80 -22.04
N THR A 344 -20.63 -8.85 -22.02
CA THR A 344 -19.79 -7.93 -21.24
C THR A 344 -19.05 -6.96 -22.15
N LEU A 345 -19.11 -5.67 -21.80
CA LEU A 345 -18.18 -4.65 -22.26
C LEU A 345 -17.21 -4.33 -21.13
N VAL A 346 -15.91 -4.23 -21.42
CA VAL A 346 -14.89 -3.74 -20.48
C VAL A 346 -14.10 -2.60 -21.13
N GLN A 347 -14.02 -1.46 -20.46
CA GLN A 347 -13.13 -0.36 -20.81
C GLN A 347 -12.06 -0.25 -19.73
N TYR A 348 -10.79 -0.45 -20.09
CA TYR A 348 -9.70 -0.12 -19.18
C TYR A 348 -9.63 1.37 -18.96
N ILE A 349 -9.34 1.75 -17.72
CA ILE A 349 -9.21 3.14 -17.30
C ILE A 349 -7.92 3.34 -16.53
N GLU A 350 -7.52 4.60 -16.37
CA GLU A 350 -6.43 5.01 -15.49
C GLU A 350 -6.66 4.36 -14.14
N THR A 351 -5.82 3.38 -13.83
CA THR A 351 -5.79 2.56 -12.61
C THR A 351 -6.65 1.28 -12.55
N SER A 352 -7.60 1.00 -13.45
CA SER A 352 -8.46 -0.21 -13.39
C SER A 352 -9.36 -0.41 -14.64
N ALA A 353 -10.67 -0.69 -14.48
CA ALA A 353 -11.65 -0.88 -15.55
C ALA A 353 -13.09 -0.47 -15.15
N ILE A 354 -13.86 -0.08 -16.17
CA ILE A 354 -15.33 0.06 -16.13
C ILE A 354 -15.93 -1.09 -16.94
N ASN A 355 -17.00 -1.69 -16.46
CA ASN A 355 -17.71 -2.71 -17.24
C ASN A 355 -19.23 -2.52 -17.25
N TYR A 356 -19.87 -3.08 -18.28
CA TYR A 356 -21.31 -3.07 -18.47
C TYR A 356 -21.82 -4.41 -18.96
N ARG A 357 -23.02 -4.77 -18.48
CA ARG A 357 -23.83 -5.91 -18.91
C ARG A 357 -25.30 -5.56 -18.88
N GLN A 358 -26.13 -6.36 -19.54
CA GLN A 358 -27.58 -6.25 -19.42
C GLN A 358 -28.25 -7.60 -19.24
N TYR A 359 -29.16 -7.70 -18.27
CA TYR A 359 -30.00 -8.87 -18.02
C TYR A 359 -31.46 -8.42 -18.04
N GLY A 360 -32.20 -8.76 -19.09
CA GLY A 360 -33.54 -8.24 -19.36
C GLY A 360 -33.59 -6.70 -19.31
N SER A 361 -34.40 -6.16 -18.42
CA SER A 361 -34.57 -4.71 -18.21
C SER A 361 -33.55 -4.10 -17.22
N ILE A 362 -32.51 -4.83 -16.82
CA ILE A 362 -31.52 -4.33 -15.85
C ILE A 362 -30.15 -4.21 -16.49
N GLY A 363 -29.64 -2.97 -16.57
CA GLY A 363 -28.28 -2.67 -16.97
C GLY A 363 -27.35 -2.70 -15.77
N CYS A 364 -26.39 -3.60 -15.77
CA CYS A 364 -25.43 -3.81 -14.69
C CYS A 364 -24.10 -3.14 -15.06
N ALA A 365 -23.76 -2.04 -14.38
CA ALA A 365 -22.50 -1.32 -14.56
C ALA A 365 -21.63 -1.42 -13.30
N ASN A 366 -20.31 -1.47 -13.48
CA ASN A 366 -19.35 -1.35 -12.39
C ASN A 366 -18.29 -0.33 -12.78
N CYS A 367 -18.00 0.59 -11.87
CA CYS A 367 -16.87 1.52 -11.99
C CYS A 367 -15.93 1.27 -10.81
N PHE A 368 -14.80 0.62 -11.08
CA PHE A 368 -13.74 0.42 -10.10
C PHE A 368 -12.53 1.28 -10.46
N THR A 369 -11.93 1.94 -9.47
CA THR A 369 -10.69 2.72 -9.64
C THR A 369 -9.78 2.54 -8.43
N CYS A 370 -8.47 2.59 -8.62
CA CYS A 370 -7.47 2.56 -7.54
C CYS A 370 -7.09 3.97 -7.06
N ALA A 371 -8.01 4.92 -7.25
CA ALA A 371 -7.93 6.30 -6.84
C ALA A 371 -9.28 6.75 -6.24
N SER A 372 -9.39 8.02 -5.85
CA SER A 372 -10.65 8.59 -5.38
C SER A 372 -11.69 8.53 -6.49
N LEU A 373 -12.85 7.94 -6.20
CA LEU A 373 -13.95 7.78 -7.16
C LEU A 373 -15.03 8.84 -6.87
N PRO A 374 -15.35 9.72 -7.83
CA PRO A 374 -16.54 10.57 -7.78
C PRO A 374 -17.84 9.75 -7.90
N VAL A 375 -18.21 9.00 -6.86
CA VAL A 375 -19.32 8.01 -6.87
C VAL A 375 -20.64 8.62 -7.36
N GLU A 376 -21.02 9.79 -6.87
CA GLU A 376 -22.25 10.46 -7.31
C GLU A 376 -22.25 10.80 -8.80
N LYS A 377 -21.09 11.19 -9.35
CA LYS A 377 -20.95 11.47 -10.79
C LYS A 377 -21.05 10.18 -11.59
N ALA A 378 -20.38 9.11 -11.15
CA ALA A 378 -20.45 7.80 -11.81
C ALA A 378 -21.90 7.30 -11.94
N ILE A 379 -22.67 7.43 -10.85
CA ILE A 379 -24.08 7.01 -10.81
C ILE A 379 -24.95 7.95 -11.64
N SER A 380 -24.94 9.26 -11.36
CA SER A 380 -25.82 10.22 -12.04
C SER A 380 -25.58 10.26 -13.54
N TYR A 381 -24.31 10.14 -13.97
CA TYR A 381 -23.96 10.05 -15.39
C TYR A 381 -24.53 8.78 -16.02
N SER A 382 -24.35 7.62 -15.38
CA SER A 382 -24.86 6.34 -15.89
C SER A 382 -26.39 6.34 -15.98
N LEU A 383 -27.09 6.82 -14.94
CA LEU A 383 -28.55 6.93 -14.96
C LEU A 383 -29.04 7.89 -16.06
N ASN A 384 -28.34 9.00 -16.29
CA ASN A 384 -28.65 9.92 -17.37
C ASN A 384 -28.44 9.32 -18.75
N TYR A 385 -27.31 8.65 -18.96
CA TYR A 385 -26.98 8.03 -20.23
C TYR A 385 -28.02 7.00 -20.67
N TYR A 386 -28.48 6.18 -19.72
CA TYR A 386 -29.49 5.15 -19.97
C TYR A 386 -30.93 5.63 -19.80
N VAL A 387 -31.15 6.93 -19.56
CA VAL A 387 -32.49 7.54 -19.38
C VAL A 387 -33.29 6.85 -18.27
N ALA A 388 -32.58 6.36 -17.24
CA ALA A 388 -33.14 5.79 -16.04
C ALA A 388 -33.39 6.90 -15.00
N THR A 389 -34.33 6.68 -14.09
CA THR A 389 -34.57 7.61 -12.96
C THR A 389 -33.92 7.10 -11.68
N THR A 390 -33.85 5.78 -11.54
CA THR A 390 -33.31 5.13 -10.34
C THR A 390 -32.34 4.01 -10.69
N GLY A 391 -31.42 3.74 -9.77
CA GLY A 391 -30.57 2.56 -9.81
C GLY A 391 -30.30 2.04 -8.41
N PHE A 392 -30.10 0.74 -8.30
CA PHE A 392 -29.59 0.11 -7.10
C PHE A 392 -28.06 0.23 -7.10
N CYS A 393 -27.49 0.70 -5.99
CA CYS A 393 -26.06 0.96 -5.89
C CYS A 393 -25.44 0.24 -4.70
N ILE A 394 -24.25 -0.30 -4.90
CA ILE A 394 -23.37 -0.78 -3.84
C ILE A 394 -22.04 -0.06 -3.97
N HIS A 395 -21.67 0.71 -2.95
CA HIS A 395 -20.37 1.35 -2.84
C HIS A 395 -19.45 0.51 -1.94
N ILE A 396 -18.27 0.19 -2.44
CA ILE A 396 -17.32 -0.72 -1.81
C ILE A 396 -15.94 -0.07 -1.73
N PRO A 397 -15.34 0.06 -0.53
CA PRO A 397 -13.92 0.36 -0.42
C PRO A 397 -13.11 -0.86 -0.85
N ARG A 398 -12.16 -0.68 -1.77
CA ARG A 398 -11.32 -1.76 -2.30
C ARG A 398 -9.92 -1.71 -1.71
N GLY A 399 -9.34 -2.86 -1.43
CA GLY A 399 -7.99 -3.06 -0.89
C GLY A 399 -7.71 -2.25 0.36
N SER A 400 -8.67 -2.21 1.29
CA SER A 400 -8.48 -1.65 2.63
C SER A 400 -7.83 -2.70 3.53
N PHE A 401 -6.82 -2.31 4.30
CA PHE A 401 -6.15 -3.20 5.26
C PHE A 401 -6.83 -3.22 6.64
N SER A 402 -7.83 -2.37 6.85
CA SER A 402 -8.57 -2.30 8.11
C SER A 402 -9.25 -3.64 8.44
N ASP A 403 -9.69 -3.76 9.69
CA ASP A 403 -10.57 -4.86 10.10
C ASP A 403 -11.84 -4.89 9.25
N ILE A 404 -12.33 -6.10 8.95
CA ILE A 404 -13.50 -6.31 8.09
C ILE A 404 -14.75 -5.52 8.55
N ARG A 405 -14.89 -5.24 9.85
CA ARG A 405 -16.01 -4.45 10.39
C ARG A 405 -15.92 -2.99 10.00
N GLU A 406 -14.71 -2.42 9.94
CA GLU A 406 -14.50 -1.04 9.49
C GLU A 406 -14.68 -0.95 7.96
N ILE A 407 -14.21 -1.95 7.21
CA ILE A 407 -14.47 -2.04 5.76
C ILE A 407 -15.99 -2.11 5.50
N ARG A 408 -16.71 -2.95 6.27
CA ARG A 408 -18.18 -3.04 6.19
C ARG A 408 -18.86 -1.72 6.54
N LYS A 409 -18.39 -1.03 7.58
CA LYS A 409 -18.92 0.29 7.98
C LYS A 409 -18.75 1.34 6.88
N ASN A 410 -17.77 1.16 5.99
CA ASN A 410 -17.54 2.02 4.83
C ASN A 410 -18.08 1.41 3.51
N SER A 411 -18.77 0.28 3.56
CA SER A 411 -19.51 -0.30 2.42
C SER A 411 -20.99 0.10 2.52
N TYR A 412 -21.62 0.51 1.44
CA TYR A 412 -22.99 1.04 1.47
C TYR A 412 -23.85 0.43 0.38
N ILE A 413 -25.10 0.12 0.71
CA ILE A 413 -26.12 -0.37 -0.22
C ILE A 413 -27.29 0.63 -0.19
N TYR A 414 -27.59 1.27 -1.30
CA TYR A 414 -28.62 2.32 -1.36
C TYR A 414 -29.29 2.37 -2.74
N LYS A 415 -30.49 2.96 -2.79
CA LYS A 415 -31.19 3.26 -4.04
C LYS A 415 -30.86 4.70 -4.40
N ALA A 416 -30.21 4.89 -5.54
CA ALA A 416 -29.94 6.21 -6.08
C ALA A 416 -31.12 6.68 -6.93
N THR A 417 -31.54 7.92 -6.75
CA THR A 417 -32.63 8.57 -7.49
C THR A 417 -32.15 9.89 -8.06
N LEU A 418 -32.30 10.10 -9.36
CA LEU A 418 -32.03 11.39 -9.98
C LEU A 418 -33.08 12.43 -9.57
N SER A 419 -32.64 13.66 -9.32
CA SER A 419 -33.52 14.81 -9.13
C SER A 419 -34.38 15.08 -10.37
N GLY A 420 -35.48 15.85 -10.21
CA GLY A 420 -36.39 16.17 -11.32
C GLY A 420 -35.72 16.90 -12.48
N ASP A 421 -34.69 17.71 -12.22
CA ASP A 421 -33.84 18.35 -13.24
C ASP A 421 -32.73 17.43 -13.80
N ARG A 422 -32.62 16.21 -13.24
CA ARG A 422 -31.67 15.15 -13.58
C ARG A 422 -30.19 15.55 -13.47
N LYS A 423 -29.87 16.63 -12.76
CA LYS A 423 -28.49 17.11 -12.60
C LYS A 423 -27.76 16.52 -11.39
N LYS A 424 -28.49 16.06 -10.38
CA LYS A 424 -27.93 15.56 -9.12
C LYS A 424 -28.67 14.32 -8.64
N LEU A 425 -28.07 13.59 -7.72
CA LEU A 425 -28.77 12.56 -6.97
C LEU A 425 -29.51 13.20 -5.80
N GLN A 426 -30.70 12.71 -5.52
CA GLN A 426 -31.38 12.97 -4.26
C GLN A 426 -30.65 12.24 -3.13
N PRO A 427 -30.69 12.77 -1.89
CA PRO A 427 -30.23 12.03 -0.72
C PRO A 427 -30.89 10.64 -0.67
N ALA A 428 -30.10 9.60 -0.40
CA ALA A 428 -30.63 8.25 -0.26
C ALA A 428 -31.60 8.20 0.93
N GLU A 429 -32.82 7.69 0.70
CA GLU A 429 -33.83 7.52 1.75
C GLU A 429 -33.38 6.53 2.83
N GLU A 430 -32.64 5.50 2.43
CA GLU A 430 -32.12 4.46 3.31
C GLU A 430 -30.73 4.02 2.82
N MET A 431 -29.82 3.77 3.76
CA MET A 431 -28.47 3.32 3.48
C MET A 431 -28.13 2.09 4.32
N LEU A 432 -28.12 0.93 3.65
CA LEU A 432 -27.93 -0.39 4.25
C LEU A 432 -26.47 -0.86 4.13
N LYS A 433 -26.17 -1.97 4.80
CA LYS A 433 -24.83 -2.58 4.86
C LYS A 433 -24.90 -4.03 4.37
N PRO A 434 -23.84 -4.55 3.71
CA PRO A 434 -23.77 -5.97 3.44
C PRO A 434 -23.77 -6.78 4.75
N LYS A 435 -24.28 -8.00 4.72
CA LYS A 435 -24.34 -8.89 5.87
C LYS A 435 -22.97 -9.53 6.11
N LEU A 436 -22.39 -9.31 7.28
CA LEU A 436 -21.14 -9.96 7.69
C LEU A 436 -21.42 -11.43 8.06
N LEU A 437 -20.63 -12.35 7.52
CA LEU A 437 -20.69 -13.78 7.84
C LEU A 437 -19.30 -14.36 8.07
N GLU A 438 -19.23 -15.41 8.89
CA GLU A 438 -18.07 -16.29 8.96
C GLU A 438 -17.92 -17.07 7.64
N CYS A 439 -16.70 -17.22 7.14
CA CYS A 439 -16.42 -17.93 5.89
C CYS A 439 -16.92 -19.39 5.90
N SER A 440 -16.86 -20.06 7.06
CA SER A 440 -17.37 -21.41 7.27
C SER A 440 -18.85 -21.57 6.89
N ARG A 441 -19.67 -20.52 7.06
CA ARG A 441 -21.08 -20.52 6.64
C ARG A 441 -21.22 -20.44 5.13
N VAL A 442 -20.38 -19.64 4.46
CA VAL A 442 -20.35 -19.53 2.98
C VAL A 442 -19.82 -20.82 2.35
N PHE A 443 -18.95 -21.53 3.06
CA PHE A 443 -18.34 -22.78 2.62
C PHE A 443 -19.17 -24.02 2.93
N SER A 444 -20.26 -23.87 3.68
CA SER A 444 -21.17 -24.96 4.01
C SER A 444 -21.80 -25.53 2.72
N PRO A 445 -21.95 -26.87 2.59
CA PRO A 445 -22.71 -27.48 1.50
C PRO A 445 -24.17 -27.02 1.41
N GLU A 446 -24.73 -26.50 2.51
CA GLU A 446 -26.10 -25.97 2.56
C GLU A 446 -26.21 -24.55 2.04
N PHE A 447 -25.08 -23.83 1.91
CA PHE A 447 -25.08 -22.47 1.40
C PHE A 447 -25.45 -22.46 -0.08
N LYS A 448 -26.45 -21.65 -0.44
CA LYS A 448 -26.85 -21.43 -1.82
C LYS A 448 -26.57 -20.00 -2.24
N LEU A 449 -25.98 -19.85 -3.42
CA LEU A 449 -25.83 -18.55 -4.06
C LEU A 449 -27.19 -17.98 -4.44
N PRO A 450 -27.36 -16.64 -4.47
CA PRO A 450 -28.63 -16.01 -4.84
C PRO A 450 -29.21 -16.50 -6.18
N ILE A 451 -28.35 -16.82 -7.14
CA ILE A 451 -28.78 -17.36 -8.45
C ILE A 451 -29.36 -18.79 -8.35
N GLU A 452 -28.90 -19.61 -7.40
CA GLU A 452 -29.39 -20.98 -7.19
C GLU A 452 -30.77 -20.99 -6.53
N GLU A 453 -31.11 -19.91 -5.82
CA GLU A 453 -32.42 -19.67 -5.23
C GLU A 453 -33.38 -18.95 -6.20
N GLY A 454 -32.93 -18.62 -7.42
CA GLY A 454 -33.70 -17.80 -8.37
C GLY A 454 -33.94 -16.36 -7.88
N PHE A 455 -33.14 -15.88 -6.92
CA PHE A 455 -33.26 -14.53 -6.37
C PHE A 455 -32.75 -13.46 -7.34
N SER A 456 -31.71 -13.78 -8.11
CA SER A 456 -31.04 -12.88 -9.04
C SER A 456 -30.72 -13.57 -10.36
N LYS A 457 -30.49 -12.80 -11.44
CA LYS A 457 -30.10 -13.36 -12.75
C LYS A 457 -28.61 -13.66 -12.85
N ALA A 458 -27.80 -12.92 -12.10
CA ALA A 458 -26.36 -13.12 -11.97
C ALA A 458 -25.92 -12.88 -10.52
N PHE A 459 -24.67 -13.15 -10.22
CA PHE A 459 -24.02 -12.69 -9.00
C PHE A 459 -22.60 -12.24 -9.30
N GLU A 460 -22.05 -11.46 -8.39
CA GLU A 460 -20.66 -11.00 -8.42
C GLU A 460 -19.95 -11.45 -7.15
N LEU A 461 -18.82 -12.13 -7.32
CA LEU A 461 -17.84 -12.40 -6.28
C LEU A 461 -16.70 -11.39 -6.44
N ILE A 462 -16.61 -10.46 -5.49
CA ILE A 462 -15.53 -9.48 -5.40
C ILE A 462 -14.54 -9.97 -4.35
N ILE A 463 -13.25 -9.94 -4.67
CA ILE A 463 -12.19 -10.43 -3.81
C ILE A 463 -11.09 -9.38 -3.76
N ASP A 464 -10.72 -8.99 -2.54
CA ASP A 464 -9.47 -8.30 -2.27
C ASP A 464 -8.54 -9.31 -1.60
N LEU A 465 -7.53 -9.76 -2.33
CA LEU A 465 -6.55 -10.75 -1.88
C LEU A 465 -5.24 -10.05 -1.51
N TYR A 466 -4.77 -10.31 -0.30
CA TYR A 466 -3.59 -9.67 0.28
C TYR A 466 -2.41 -10.66 0.38
N ASP A 467 -1.21 -10.12 0.54
CA ASP A 467 0.03 -10.85 0.80
C ASP A 467 0.43 -11.81 -0.32
N CYS A 468 0.19 -11.39 -1.57
CA CYS A 468 0.55 -12.18 -2.73
C CYS A 468 2.06 -12.18 -2.98
N GLU A 469 2.59 -13.30 -3.47
CA GLU A 469 3.99 -13.40 -3.88
C GLU A 469 4.24 -12.49 -5.10
N TYR A 470 5.24 -11.61 -5.02
CA TYR A 470 5.57 -10.66 -6.10
C TYR A 470 5.71 -11.33 -7.47
N SER A 471 6.44 -12.46 -7.53
CA SER A 471 6.68 -13.24 -8.76
C SER A 471 5.39 -13.77 -9.41
N ARG A 472 4.30 -13.86 -8.65
CA ARG A 472 2.99 -14.36 -9.09
C ARG A 472 2.05 -13.29 -9.62
N ILE A 473 2.36 -12.02 -9.38
CA ILE A 473 1.49 -10.89 -9.73
C ILE A 473 2.15 -9.84 -10.63
N SER A 474 3.48 -9.89 -10.78
CA SER A 474 4.25 -8.87 -11.50
C SER A 474 4.31 -9.04 -13.02
N SER A 475 3.86 -10.19 -13.55
CA SER A 475 3.89 -10.47 -14.98
C SER A 475 2.48 -10.64 -15.53
N GLY A 476 2.15 -9.85 -16.56
CA GLY A 476 0.91 -9.97 -17.33
C GLY A 476 0.66 -11.40 -17.83
N GLU A 477 1.70 -12.10 -18.28
CA GLU A 477 1.60 -13.49 -18.73
C GLU A 477 1.21 -14.44 -17.59
N VAL A 478 1.82 -14.29 -16.41
CA VAL A 478 1.55 -15.14 -15.25
C VAL A 478 0.11 -14.97 -14.76
N VAL A 479 -0.38 -13.74 -14.73
CA VAL A 479 -1.75 -13.44 -14.29
C VAL A 479 -2.80 -13.78 -15.35
N ALA A 480 -2.48 -13.62 -16.63
CA ALA A 480 -3.32 -14.06 -17.75
C ALA A 480 -3.51 -15.59 -17.74
N ASN A 481 -2.42 -16.33 -17.53
CA ASN A 481 -2.45 -17.79 -17.45
C ASN A 481 -3.31 -18.28 -16.29
N TRP A 482 -3.25 -17.62 -15.14
CA TRP A 482 -4.14 -17.93 -14.01
C TRP A 482 -5.61 -17.72 -14.38
N ALA A 483 -5.96 -16.54 -14.93
CA ALA A 483 -7.34 -16.21 -15.28
C ALA A 483 -7.91 -17.16 -16.34
N TYR A 484 -7.12 -17.52 -17.35
CA TYR A 484 -7.53 -18.42 -18.42
C TYR A 484 -7.63 -19.88 -17.96
N ARG A 485 -6.67 -20.38 -17.17
CA ARG A 485 -6.54 -21.82 -16.87
C ARG A 485 -6.98 -22.16 -15.46
N ASP A 486 -6.27 -21.65 -14.46
CA ASP A 486 -6.40 -22.07 -13.07
C ASP A 486 -7.74 -21.60 -12.47
N PHE A 487 -8.14 -20.36 -12.74
CA PHE A 487 -9.45 -19.84 -12.37
C PHE A 487 -10.60 -20.60 -13.07
N CYS A 488 -10.51 -20.81 -14.38
CA CYS A 488 -11.55 -21.52 -15.13
C CYS A 488 -11.69 -22.97 -14.67
N LYS A 489 -10.57 -23.64 -14.35
CA LYS A 489 -10.59 -25.00 -13.76
C LYS A 489 -11.27 -25.02 -12.39
N ALA A 490 -11.01 -24.04 -11.53
CA ALA A 490 -11.58 -23.99 -10.19
C ALA A 490 -13.07 -23.62 -10.19
N SER A 491 -13.49 -22.71 -11.08
CA SER A 491 -14.87 -22.23 -11.19
C SER A 491 -15.75 -23.14 -12.07
N GLY A 492 -15.17 -23.88 -13.02
CA GLY A 492 -15.92 -24.61 -14.04
C GLY A 492 -16.58 -23.71 -15.10
N LEU A 493 -16.11 -22.46 -15.22
CA LEU A 493 -16.49 -21.51 -16.27
C LEU A 493 -15.61 -21.71 -17.50
N THR A 494 -16.19 -21.46 -18.68
CA THR A 494 -15.47 -21.66 -19.96
C THR A 494 -14.92 -20.33 -20.47
N PRO A 495 -13.60 -20.21 -20.71
CA PRO A 495 -13.02 -18.99 -21.27
C PRO A 495 -13.42 -18.79 -22.73
N VAL A 496 -13.60 -17.52 -23.11
CA VAL A 496 -13.83 -17.07 -24.48
C VAL A 496 -12.63 -16.23 -24.89
N GLY A 497 -11.94 -16.64 -25.96
CA GLY A 497 -10.71 -16.00 -26.39
C GLY A 497 -9.56 -16.15 -25.38
N LYS A 498 -8.51 -15.33 -25.57
CA LYS A 498 -7.39 -15.23 -24.64
C LYS A 498 -7.68 -14.16 -23.59
N ALA A 499 -7.14 -14.32 -22.38
CA ALA A 499 -7.12 -13.24 -21.40
C ALA A 499 -6.33 -12.06 -21.95
N ASP A 500 -6.87 -10.85 -21.82
CA ASP A 500 -6.13 -9.62 -22.04
C ASP A 500 -5.50 -9.18 -20.71
N ALA A 501 -4.22 -8.84 -20.72
CA ALA A 501 -3.44 -8.54 -19.51
C ALA A 501 -2.44 -7.40 -19.69
N PRO A 502 -2.89 -6.20 -20.11
CA PRO A 502 -1.99 -5.07 -20.30
C PRO A 502 -1.41 -4.55 -18.99
N ASP A 503 -0.20 -4.02 -19.07
CA ASP A 503 0.47 -3.30 -17.99
C ASP A 503 0.54 -1.82 -18.35
N PHE A 504 -0.40 -1.05 -17.82
CA PHE A 504 -0.52 0.40 -18.06
C PHE A 504 -0.50 1.21 -16.75
N GLY A 505 -0.25 0.55 -15.62
CA GLY A 505 -0.35 1.12 -14.26
C GLY A 505 0.82 2.02 -13.83
N HIS A 506 1.82 2.22 -14.68
CA HIS A 506 3.11 2.82 -14.30
C HIS A 506 3.05 4.31 -13.93
N ALA A 507 1.96 5.01 -14.25
CA ALA A 507 1.84 6.46 -13.99
C ALA A 507 1.82 6.82 -12.49
N LYS A 508 1.48 5.88 -11.60
CA LYS A 508 1.50 6.08 -10.14
C LYS A 508 2.01 4.82 -9.45
N LYS A 509 2.95 4.95 -8.51
CA LYS A 509 3.49 3.83 -7.71
C LYS A 509 2.38 2.96 -7.09
N LYS A 510 1.28 3.55 -6.61
CA LYS A 510 0.15 2.83 -6.00
C LYS A 510 -0.57 1.89 -6.98
N THR A 511 -0.61 2.20 -8.27
CA THR A 511 -1.45 1.50 -9.27
C THR A 511 -0.63 0.71 -10.27
N SER A 512 0.66 0.52 -9.98
CA SER A 512 1.57 -0.23 -10.85
C SER A 512 1.24 -1.71 -10.85
N GLY A 513 1.19 -2.29 -12.05
CA GLY A 513 1.00 -3.70 -12.30
C GLY A 513 -0.09 -4.01 -13.33
N PRO A 514 -0.20 -5.28 -13.73
CA PRO A 514 -1.09 -5.69 -14.81
C PRO A 514 -2.57 -5.58 -14.43
N SER A 515 -3.43 -5.39 -15.43
CA SER A 515 -4.89 -5.51 -15.31
C SER A 515 -5.37 -6.61 -16.24
N VAL A 516 -6.15 -7.55 -15.74
CA VAL A 516 -6.61 -8.72 -16.50
C VAL A 516 -8.11 -8.63 -16.80
N THR A 517 -8.46 -8.94 -18.04
CA THR A 517 -9.84 -9.24 -18.46
C THR A 517 -9.87 -10.60 -19.12
N GLN A 518 -10.56 -11.56 -18.50
CA GLN A 518 -10.91 -12.84 -19.12
C GLN A 518 -12.43 -12.90 -19.30
N ILE A 519 -12.86 -12.89 -20.56
CA ILE A 519 -14.27 -13.12 -20.92
C ILE A 519 -14.58 -14.62 -20.76
N LEU A 520 -15.78 -14.93 -20.27
CA LEU A 520 -16.27 -16.29 -20.04
C LEU A 520 -17.63 -16.43 -20.71
N LYS A 521 -18.02 -17.65 -21.11
CA LYS A 521 -19.35 -17.88 -21.72
C LYS A 521 -20.49 -17.42 -20.81
N GLU A 522 -20.35 -17.60 -19.50
CA GLU A 522 -21.35 -17.26 -18.49
C GLU A 522 -20.89 -16.13 -17.55
N GLY A 523 -19.97 -15.24 -17.98
CA GLY A 523 -19.46 -14.20 -17.11
C GLY A 523 -18.17 -13.50 -17.54
N SER A 524 -17.45 -12.93 -16.56
CA SER A 524 -16.06 -12.50 -16.75
C SER A 524 -15.29 -12.55 -15.43
N ASN A 525 -13.97 -12.58 -15.57
CA ASN A 525 -13.02 -12.27 -14.51
C ASN A 525 -12.26 -11.00 -14.91
N ILE A 526 -12.48 -9.92 -14.15
CA ILE A 526 -11.77 -8.65 -14.31
C ILE A 526 -10.97 -8.43 -13.04
N SER A 527 -9.67 -8.21 -13.15
CA SER A 527 -8.81 -8.04 -11.98
C SER A 527 -7.70 -7.03 -12.22
N HIS A 528 -7.18 -6.46 -11.14
CA HIS A 528 -6.02 -5.60 -11.17
C HIS A 528 -5.04 -6.01 -10.06
N TYR A 529 -3.74 -5.92 -10.36
CA TYR A 529 -2.67 -6.50 -9.56
C TYR A 529 -1.72 -5.40 -9.12
N SER A 530 -1.75 -5.03 -7.84
CA SER A 530 -0.85 -4.01 -7.29
C SER A 530 0.44 -4.66 -6.82
N VAL A 531 1.48 -4.56 -7.66
CA VAL A 531 2.78 -5.24 -7.39
C VAL A 531 3.48 -4.67 -6.18
N ASN A 532 3.34 -3.37 -5.92
CA ASN A 532 3.96 -2.70 -4.78
C ASN A 532 3.23 -2.97 -3.46
N TRP A 533 1.94 -3.34 -3.53
CA TRP A 533 1.14 -3.62 -2.34
C TRP A 533 0.97 -5.12 -2.10
N LEU A 534 1.52 -5.95 -3.00
CA LEU A 534 1.41 -7.41 -2.96
C LEU A 534 -0.06 -7.85 -2.84
N MET A 535 -0.92 -7.23 -3.64
CA MET A 535 -2.37 -7.37 -3.49
C MET A 535 -3.05 -7.44 -4.85
N ILE A 536 -4.15 -8.19 -4.91
CA ILE A 536 -4.95 -8.39 -6.10
C ILE A 536 -6.39 -8.03 -5.76
N VAL A 537 -7.02 -7.29 -6.66
CA VAL A 537 -8.44 -6.95 -6.60
C VAL A 537 -9.13 -7.62 -7.77
N ILE A 538 -10.16 -8.43 -7.49
CA ILE A 538 -10.80 -9.32 -8.48
C ILE A 538 -12.30 -9.11 -8.44
N ASN A 539 -12.91 -9.03 -9.61
CA ASN A 539 -14.33 -8.97 -9.85
C ASN A 539 -14.71 -10.13 -10.78
N ILE A 540 -15.40 -11.13 -10.21
CA ILE A 540 -15.92 -12.27 -10.95
C ILE A 540 -17.43 -12.12 -11.02
N VAL A 541 -17.97 -11.92 -12.20
CA VAL A 541 -19.43 -11.95 -12.40
C VAL A 541 -19.79 -13.23 -13.12
N SER A 542 -20.86 -13.89 -12.69
CA SER A 542 -21.36 -15.06 -13.40
C SER A 542 -22.88 -15.22 -13.32
N THR A 543 -23.44 -15.77 -14.40
CA THR A 543 -24.81 -16.30 -14.46
C THR A 543 -24.88 -17.79 -14.09
N LYS A 544 -23.72 -18.43 -13.86
CA LYS A 544 -23.61 -19.85 -13.49
C LYS A 544 -22.99 -19.99 -12.11
N ALA A 545 -23.61 -20.81 -11.26
CA ALA A 545 -23.13 -21.06 -9.91
C ALA A 545 -21.80 -21.82 -9.94
N PHE A 546 -20.91 -21.47 -9.02
CA PHE A 546 -19.65 -22.18 -8.79
C PHE A 546 -19.30 -22.20 -7.30
N SER A 547 -18.43 -23.13 -6.92
CA SER A 547 -17.98 -23.24 -5.52
C SER A 547 -17.04 -22.09 -5.15
N VAL A 548 -17.52 -21.18 -4.31
CA VAL A 548 -16.74 -20.04 -3.78
C VAL A 548 -15.49 -20.55 -3.05
N LYS A 549 -15.61 -21.62 -2.23
CA LYS A 549 -14.47 -22.23 -1.53
C LYS A 549 -13.39 -22.71 -2.52
N LYS A 550 -13.78 -23.42 -3.59
CA LYS A 550 -12.79 -23.94 -4.57
C LYS A 550 -12.08 -22.81 -5.31
N VAL A 551 -12.83 -21.76 -5.70
CA VAL A 551 -12.23 -20.58 -6.34
C VAL A 551 -11.26 -19.91 -5.39
N LEU A 552 -11.64 -19.57 -4.17
CA LEU A 552 -10.76 -18.93 -3.19
C LEU A 552 -9.54 -19.78 -2.86
N ALA A 553 -9.71 -21.09 -2.62
CA ALA A 553 -8.60 -22.00 -2.37
C ALA A 553 -7.59 -22.05 -3.53
N SER A 554 -8.09 -22.10 -4.77
CA SER A 554 -7.23 -22.09 -5.96
C SER A 554 -6.51 -20.75 -6.13
N THR A 555 -7.23 -19.64 -5.95
CA THR A 555 -6.69 -18.28 -6.06
C THR A 555 -5.61 -18.01 -5.02
N MET A 556 -5.91 -18.23 -3.73
CA MET A 556 -4.96 -18.02 -2.63
C MET A 556 -3.73 -18.93 -2.77
N LYS A 557 -3.91 -20.19 -3.19
CA LYS A 557 -2.80 -21.11 -3.44
C LYS A 557 -1.90 -20.65 -4.59
N TYR A 558 -2.48 -20.18 -5.69
CA TYR A 558 -1.72 -19.76 -6.87
C TYR A 558 -0.88 -18.51 -6.59
N PHE A 559 -1.50 -17.50 -5.97
CA PHE A 559 -0.85 -16.22 -5.68
C PHE A 559 -0.10 -16.18 -4.35
N LYS A 560 -0.17 -17.25 -3.55
CA LYS A 560 0.39 -17.32 -2.19
C LYS A 560 -0.18 -16.28 -1.23
N GLY A 561 -1.39 -15.79 -1.48
CA GLY A 561 -2.04 -14.84 -0.58
C GLY A 561 -2.47 -15.48 0.73
N GLU A 562 -2.38 -14.74 1.82
CA GLU A 562 -2.61 -15.22 3.19
C GLU A 562 -4.00 -14.82 3.73
N ARG A 563 -4.55 -13.69 3.27
CA ARG A 563 -5.87 -13.16 3.67
C ARG A 563 -6.65 -12.67 2.48
N ALA A 564 -7.97 -12.90 2.46
CA ALA A 564 -8.88 -12.34 1.48
C ALA A 564 -10.13 -11.74 2.14
N VAL A 565 -10.53 -10.54 1.70
CA VAL A 565 -11.83 -9.94 2.03
C VAL A 565 -12.72 -10.08 0.80
N CYS A 566 -13.90 -10.65 0.99
CA CYS A 566 -14.79 -11.04 -0.09
C CYS A 566 -16.17 -10.41 0.05
N TRP A 567 -16.79 -10.07 -1.09
CA TRP A 567 -18.20 -9.72 -1.19
C TRP A 567 -18.89 -10.66 -2.16
N LEU A 568 -20.08 -11.14 -1.78
CA LEU A 568 -20.99 -11.86 -2.67
C LEU A 568 -22.23 -11.00 -2.88
N ILE A 569 -22.41 -10.54 -4.12
CA ILE A 569 -23.42 -9.55 -4.48
C ILE A 569 -24.38 -10.15 -5.50
N PRO A 570 -25.69 -10.21 -5.22
CA PRO A 570 -26.67 -10.57 -6.24
C PRO A 570 -26.80 -9.44 -7.28
N ARG A 571 -26.83 -9.80 -8.57
CA ARG A 571 -26.89 -8.85 -9.70
C ARG A 571 -28.14 -9.09 -10.53
N ALA A 572 -28.74 -8.01 -11.03
CA ALA A 572 -30.01 -8.03 -11.75
C ALA A 572 -31.10 -8.77 -10.96
N CYS A 573 -31.62 -8.10 -9.94
CA CYS A 573 -32.63 -8.59 -9.00
C CYS A 573 -34.02 -8.00 -9.31
N PRO A 574 -34.71 -8.42 -10.38
CA PRO A 574 -35.97 -7.80 -10.79
C PRO A 574 -37.04 -7.92 -9.70
N GLY A 575 -37.71 -6.81 -9.41
CA GLY A 575 -38.81 -6.73 -8.44
C GLY A 575 -38.40 -6.94 -6.98
N LYS A 576 -37.10 -6.95 -6.65
CA LYS A 576 -36.63 -7.04 -5.27
C LYS A 576 -36.46 -5.66 -4.65
N SER A 577 -36.86 -5.52 -3.39
CA SER A 577 -36.61 -4.31 -2.62
C SER A 577 -35.13 -4.20 -2.22
N ILE A 578 -34.69 -2.99 -1.90
CA ILE A 578 -33.32 -2.78 -1.45
C ILE A 578 -32.97 -3.59 -0.19
N LYS A 579 -33.93 -3.76 0.74
CA LYS A 579 -33.76 -4.56 1.96
C LYS A 579 -33.50 -6.03 1.63
N GLN A 580 -34.28 -6.59 0.71
CA GLN A 580 -34.08 -7.98 0.25
C GLN A 580 -32.71 -8.16 -0.41
N ILE A 581 -32.27 -7.18 -1.20
CA ILE A 581 -30.95 -7.25 -1.86
C ILE A 581 -29.82 -7.13 -0.82
N ALA A 582 -29.95 -6.23 0.17
CA ALA A 582 -28.97 -6.09 1.24
C ALA A 582 -28.84 -7.34 2.12
N GLU A 583 -29.96 -8.03 2.40
CA GLU A 583 -29.96 -9.31 3.14
C GLU A 583 -29.22 -10.43 2.42
N LYS A 584 -29.20 -10.39 1.09
CA LYS A 584 -28.50 -11.35 0.21
C LYS A 584 -27.12 -10.86 -0.25
N SER A 585 -26.73 -9.63 0.07
CA SER A 585 -25.40 -9.09 -0.19
C SER A 585 -24.50 -9.39 1.00
N LEU A 586 -23.51 -10.25 0.81
CA LEU A 586 -22.71 -10.81 1.89
C LEU A 586 -21.29 -10.26 1.86
N MET A 587 -20.66 -10.23 3.03
CA MET A 587 -19.25 -9.89 3.21
C MET A 587 -18.63 -10.87 4.20
N PHE A 588 -17.43 -11.37 3.90
CA PHE A 588 -16.73 -12.34 4.74
C PHE A 588 -15.22 -12.25 4.51
N GLU A 589 -14.45 -12.67 5.51
CA GLU A 589 -12.99 -12.76 5.46
C GLU A 589 -12.57 -14.22 5.44
N VAL A 590 -11.45 -14.51 4.77
CA VAL A 590 -10.88 -15.86 4.67
C VAL A 590 -9.38 -15.77 4.88
N THR A 591 -8.84 -16.59 5.78
CA THR A 591 -7.39 -16.81 5.89
C THR A 591 -6.99 -18.12 5.25
N LYS A 592 -5.68 -18.31 5.06
CA LYS A 592 -5.12 -19.58 4.59
C LYS A 592 -5.41 -20.75 5.53
N GLU A 593 -5.55 -20.52 6.84
CA GLU A 593 -5.98 -21.56 7.79
C GLU A 593 -7.41 -22.01 7.53
N ASP A 594 -8.34 -21.09 7.25
CA ASP A 594 -9.76 -21.42 7.01
C ASP A 594 -9.99 -22.36 5.82
N LEU A 595 -9.01 -22.43 4.91
CA LEU A 595 -9.05 -23.25 3.70
C LEU A 595 -8.40 -24.63 3.87
N LYS A 596 -7.65 -24.84 4.95
CA LYS A 596 -7.11 -26.16 5.34
C LYS A 596 -8.22 -26.98 5.97
#